data_AF-A0A3B0VC26-F1
#
_entry.id   AF-A0A3B0VC26-F1
#
_cell.length_a   1.000
_cell.length_b   1.000
_cell.length_c   1.000
_cell.angle_alpha   90.00
_cell.angle_beta   90.00
_cell.angle_gamma   90.00
#
_symmetry.space_group_name_H-M   'P 1'
#
loop_
_entity.id
_entity.type
_entity.pdbx_description
1 polymer ?
#
loop_
_entity_poly.entity_id
_entity_poly.type
_entity_poly.pdbx_seq_one_letter_code
_entity_poly.pdbx_strand_id
1 'polypeptide(L)'
;MSILSKLLSLRVKVKIIPTDLTKLGIDSKKPIIYVLDTDSLISRVVLKTECQKNQLSYRNLPEQWPNLTTVMANKRLKGFWNRVPSYSVFKENLTEILSFLQDHPKAEVQLVPVSVFLGMAPNKNS
;
A
#
# COMPACT_ATOMS: atom_id res chain seq x y z
N MET A 1 5.91 16.60 -7.35
CA MET A 1 6.43 15.84 -6.20
C MET A 1 6.19 16.64 -4.92
N SER A 2 5.87 16.01 -3.79
CA SER A 2 5.61 16.73 -2.52
C SER A 2 6.93 17.10 -1.82
N ILE A 3 6.96 18.22 -1.08
CA ILE A 3 8.14 18.66 -0.31
C ILE A 3 8.61 17.54 0.64
N LEU A 4 7.67 16.81 1.25
CA LEU A 4 7.96 15.66 2.10
C LEU A 4 8.69 14.53 1.35
N SER A 5 8.30 14.24 0.10
CA SER A 5 8.97 13.22 -0.71
C SER A 5 10.42 13.60 -1.05
N LYS A 6 10.67 14.89 -1.32
CA LYS A 6 12.02 15.40 -1.63
C LYS A 6 12.91 15.40 -0.38
N LEU A 7 12.35 15.73 0.78
CA LEU A 7 13.07 15.68 2.05
C LEU A 7 13.41 14.24 2.45
N LEU A 8 12.45 13.32 2.32
CA LEU A 8 12.68 11.89 2.58
C LEU A 8 13.72 11.30 1.62
N SER A 9 13.67 11.62 0.33
CA SER A 9 14.63 11.07 -0.64
C SER A 9 16.08 11.53 -0.40
N LEU A 10 16.29 12.68 0.26
CA LEU A 10 17.61 13.17 0.63
C LEU A 10 18.19 12.44 1.85
N ARG A 11 17.36 11.94 2.77
CA ARG A 11 17.79 11.41 4.08
C ARG A 11 17.53 9.92 4.28
N VAL A 12 16.71 9.28 3.46
CA VAL A 12 16.27 7.88 3.65
C VAL A 12 16.81 7.00 2.53
N LYS A 13 17.68 6.05 2.88
CA LYS A 13 18.06 4.96 1.98
C LYS A 13 17.00 3.87 2.07
N VAL A 14 16.17 3.76 1.04
CA VAL A 14 15.13 2.72 0.97
C VAL A 14 15.74 1.43 0.42
N LYS A 15 15.52 0.31 1.11
CA LYS A 15 15.86 -1.03 0.63
C LYS A 15 14.56 -1.78 0.34
N ILE A 16 14.40 -2.20 -0.91
CA ILE A 16 13.25 -3.01 -1.33
C ILE A 16 13.60 -4.48 -1.17
N ILE A 17 12.66 -5.24 -0.59
CA ILE A 17 12.77 -6.68 -0.39
C ILE A 17 11.50 -7.31 -0.97
N PRO A 18 11.62 -8.28 -1.90
CA PRO A 18 12.85 -8.74 -2.56
C PRO A 18 13.43 -7.66 -3.48
N THR A 19 14.75 -7.71 -3.72
CA THR A 19 15.43 -6.79 -4.65
C THR A 19 14.99 -7.05 -6.10
N ASP A 20 14.72 -8.30 -6.43
CA ASP A 20 14.10 -8.69 -7.68
C ASP A 20 12.58 -8.73 -7.52
N LEU A 21 11.92 -7.68 -7.99
CA LEU A 21 10.47 -7.50 -7.91
C LEU A 21 9.69 -8.49 -8.78
N THR A 22 10.33 -9.11 -9.80
CA THR A 22 9.66 -10.12 -10.64
C THR A 22 9.28 -11.36 -9.82
N LYS A 23 10.02 -11.63 -8.74
CA LYS A 23 9.77 -12.74 -7.80
C LYS A 23 8.54 -12.52 -6.91
N LEU A 24 7.95 -11.33 -6.89
CA LEU A 24 6.73 -11.07 -6.12
C LEU A 24 5.49 -11.69 -6.77
N GLY A 25 5.56 -12.12 -8.03
CA GLY A 25 4.40 -12.67 -8.74
C GLY A 25 3.29 -11.63 -8.98
N ILE A 26 3.60 -10.34 -8.89
CA ILE A 26 2.65 -9.25 -9.11
C ILE A 26 2.50 -9.01 -10.60
N ASP A 27 1.29 -9.16 -11.14
CA ASP A 27 1.00 -8.79 -12.51
C ASP A 27 0.79 -7.27 -12.60
N SER A 28 1.78 -6.54 -13.12
CA SER A 28 1.72 -5.08 -13.24
C SER A 28 0.64 -4.59 -14.21
N LYS A 29 0.11 -5.46 -15.09
CA LYS A 29 -0.94 -5.11 -16.04
C LYS A 29 -2.34 -5.12 -15.42
N LYS A 30 -2.51 -5.82 -14.29
CA LYS A 30 -3.78 -5.88 -13.57
C LYS A 30 -3.90 -4.72 -12.56
N PRO A 31 -5.12 -4.30 -12.20
CA PRO A 31 -5.33 -3.31 -11.14
C PRO A 31 -4.68 -3.76 -9.82
N ILE A 32 -3.98 -2.84 -9.13
CA ILE A 32 -3.29 -3.14 -7.86
C ILE A 32 -3.78 -2.17 -6.78
N ILE A 33 -4.11 -2.73 -5.62
CA ILE A 33 -4.28 -1.96 -4.38
C ILE A 33 -3.21 -2.40 -3.40
N TYR A 34 -2.34 -1.46 -3.01
CA TYR A 34 -1.34 -1.71 -1.99
C TYR A 34 -1.95 -1.58 -0.59
N VAL A 35 -1.66 -2.51 0.31
CA VAL A 35 -2.18 -2.54 1.67
C VAL A 35 -1.03 -2.32 2.65
N LEU A 36 -0.94 -1.12 3.21
CA LEU A 36 0.03 -0.80 4.27
C LEU A 36 -0.42 -1.40 5.61
N ASP A 37 0.51 -1.81 6.47
CA ASP A 37 0.14 -2.31 7.81
C ASP A 37 -0.60 -1.25 8.64
N THR A 38 -0.14 0.01 8.61
CA THR A 38 -0.76 1.14 9.31
C THR A 38 -0.97 2.35 8.41
N ASP A 39 -1.88 3.25 8.79
CA ASP A 39 -2.15 4.48 8.05
C ASP A 39 -1.09 5.56 8.33
N SER A 40 0.10 5.37 7.76
CA SER A 40 1.26 6.25 7.90
C SER A 40 1.49 7.07 6.63
N LEU A 41 1.46 8.40 6.75
CA LEU A 41 1.74 9.32 5.63
C LEU A 41 3.16 9.12 5.07
N ILE A 42 4.15 8.88 5.93
CA ILE A 42 5.52 8.62 5.51
C ILE A 42 5.56 7.32 4.69
N SER A 43 4.91 6.26 5.16
CA SER A 43 4.86 4.98 4.45
C SER A 43 4.18 5.11 3.08
N ARG A 44 3.11 5.89 2.98
CA ARG A 44 2.44 6.21 1.71
C ARG A 44 3.36 6.94 0.73
N VAL A 45 4.14 7.90 1.23
CA VAL A 45 5.10 8.66 0.40
C VAL A 45 6.26 7.78 -0.06
N VAL A 46 6.82 6.96 0.83
CA VAL A 46 7.87 5.99 0.50
C VAL A 46 7.37 5.01 -0.56
N LEU A 47 6.21 4.38 -0.33
CA LEU A 47 5.59 3.45 -1.27
C LEU A 47 5.38 4.11 -2.64
N LYS A 48 4.75 5.28 -2.69
CA LYS A 48 4.54 6.01 -3.95
C LYS A 48 5.86 6.27 -4.69
N THR A 49 6.88 6.72 -3.96
CA THR A 49 8.18 7.07 -4.53
C THR A 49 8.86 5.82 -5.10
N GLU A 50 8.84 4.71 -4.37
CA GLU A 50 9.47 3.47 -4.83
C GLU A 50 8.70 2.79 -5.96
N CYS A 51 7.36 2.84 -5.97
CA CYS A 51 6.59 2.38 -7.12
C CYS A 51 6.97 3.16 -8.39
N GLN A 52 7.06 4.49 -8.28
CA GLN A 52 7.46 5.35 -9.41
C GLN A 52 8.88 5.06 -9.90
N LYS A 53 9.86 4.89 -8.99
CA LYS A 53 11.24 4.59 -9.35
C LYS A 53 11.42 3.23 -10.01
N ASN A 54 10.64 2.24 -9.60
CA ASN A 54 10.73 0.86 -10.09
C ASN A 54 9.68 0.55 -11.18
N GLN A 55 9.02 1.58 -11.72
CA GLN A 55 7.99 1.44 -12.77
C GLN A 55 6.86 0.47 -12.39
N LEU A 56 6.57 0.35 -11.10
CA LEU A 56 5.43 -0.41 -10.62
C LEU A 56 4.16 0.42 -10.81
N SER A 57 3.10 -0.26 -11.20
CA SER A 57 1.78 0.35 -11.37
C SER A 57 1.35 1.03 -10.08
N TYR A 58 1.11 2.33 -10.17
CA TYR A 58 0.63 3.17 -9.09
C TYR A 58 -0.52 3.99 -9.64
N ARG A 59 -1.70 3.92 -9.00
CA ARG A 59 -2.93 4.55 -9.50
C ARG A 59 -3.43 3.94 -10.83
N ASN A 60 -3.57 2.62 -10.88
CA ASN A 60 -4.03 1.88 -12.06
C ASN A 60 -5.42 1.24 -11.91
N LEU A 61 -6.25 1.72 -10.97
CA LEU A 61 -7.63 1.27 -10.87
C LEU A 61 -8.43 1.82 -12.09
N PRO A 62 -9.15 0.97 -12.84
CA PRO A 62 -10.05 1.40 -13.90
C PRO A 62 -11.15 2.34 -13.39
N GLU A 63 -11.66 3.21 -14.25
CA GLU A 63 -12.66 4.22 -13.90
C GLU A 63 -13.96 3.65 -13.35
N GLN A 64 -14.37 2.46 -13.82
CA GLN A 64 -15.57 1.80 -13.31
C GLN A 64 -15.45 1.27 -11.87
N TRP A 65 -14.25 1.27 -11.27
CA TRP A 65 -14.09 0.83 -9.89
C TRP A 65 -14.78 1.80 -8.91
N PRO A 66 -15.26 1.31 -7.75
CA PRO A 66 -15.71 2.17 -6.67
C PRO A 66 -14.63 3.19 -6.31
N ASN A 67 -15.04 4.31 -5.69
CA ASN A 67 -14.15 5.43 -5.35
C ASN A 67 -13.17 5.08 -4.21
N LEU A 68 -12.26 4.16 -4.52
CA LEU A 68 -11.28 3.57 -3.62
C LEU A 68 -9.90 4.14 -3.91
N THR A 69 -9.14 4.30 -2.84
CA THR A 69 -7.73 4.66 -2.96
C THR A 69 -6.89 3.44 -3.34
N THR A 70 -5.97 3.61 -4.28
CA THR A 70 -4.97 2.58 -4.65
C THR A 70 -3.99 2.19 -3.53
N VAL A 71 -4.07 2.85 -2.37
CA VAL A 71 -3.31 2.51 -1.18
C VAL A 71 -4.25 2.51 0.04
N MET A 72 -4.48 1.34 0.60
CA MET A 72 -5.25 1.14 1.83
C MET A 72 -4.33 0.94 3.03
N ALA A 73 -4.89 1.02 4.24
CA ALA A 73 -4.22 0.64 5.47
C ALA A 73 -5.00 -0.51 6.11
N ASN A 74 -4.31 -1.58 6.50
CA ASN A 74 -4.88 -2.74 7.17
C ASN A 74 -5.49 -2.35 8.52
N LYS A 75 -4.77 -1.56 9.32
CA LYS A 75 -5.28 -1.01 10.58
C LYS A 75 -5.04 0.48 10.72
N ARG A 76 -5.94 1.13 11.46
CA ARG A 76 -5.78 2.50 11.95
C ARG A 76 -5.70 2.47 13.47
N LEU A 77 -4.77 3.23 14.04
CA LEU A 77 -4.72 3.39 15.50
C LEU A 77 -5.77 4.42 15.92
N LYS A 78 -6.72 4.02 16.75
CA LYS A 78 -7.75 4.91 17.33
C LYS A 78 -7.40 5.24 18.77
N GLY A 79 -7.74 6.46 19.19
CA GLY A 79 -7.47 6.95 20.55
C GLY A 79 -6.16 7.75 20.65
N PHE A 80 -6.18 8.78 21.49
CA PHE A 80 -5.02 9.65 21.71
C PHE A 80 -4.03 9.04 22.71
N TRP A 81 -4.55 8.51 23.82
CA TRP A 81 -3.77 7.95 24.94
C TRP A 81 -3.60 6.43 24.83
N ASN A 82 -4.69 5.68 24.62
CA ASN A 82 -4.67 4.23 24.42
C ASN A 82 -4.91 3.91 22.95
N ARG A 83 -3.85 3.92 22.15
CA ARG A 83 -3.89 3.65 20.71
C ARG A 83 -4.23 2.18 20.44
N VAL A 84 -5.50 1.89 20.20
CA VAL A 84 -6.00 0.54 19.88
C VAL A 84 -6.11 0.38 18.36
N PRO A 85 -5.68 -0.75 17.78
CA PRO A 85 -5.86 -1.01 16.36
C PRO A 85 -7.35 -1.19 16.01
N SER A 86 -7.80 -0.49 14.98
CA SER A 86 -9.13 -0.60 14.40
C SER A 86 -9.02 -1.00 12.94
N TYR A 87 -9.78 -2.04 12.56
CA TYR A 87 -9.80 -2.61 11.22
C TYR A 87 -11.08 -2.25 10.45
N SER A 88 -11.98 -1.45 11.04
CA SER A 88 -13.31 -1.17 10.47
C SER A 88 -13.23 -0.60 9.06
N VAL A 89 -12.37 0.42 8.84
CA VAL A 89 -12.21 1.05 7.52
C VAL A 89 -11.65 0.07 6.48
N PHE A 90 -10.71 -0.80 6.87
CA PHE A 90 -10.19 -1.82 5.96
C PHE A 90 -11.27 -2.84 5.59
N LYS A 91 -12.07 -3.28 6.57
CA LYS A 91 -13.20 -4.19 6.33
C LYS A 91 -14.26 -3.55 5.43
N GLU A 92 -14.62 -2.30 5.66
CA GLU A 92 -15.58 -1.55 4.82
C GLU A 92 -15.10 -1.50 3.36
N ASN A 93 -13.85 -1.07 3.13
CA ASN A 93 -13.27 -1.03 1.78
C ASN A 93 -13.20 -2.43 1.14
N LEU A 94 -12.84 -3.46 1.91
CA LEU A 94 -12.75 -4.82 1.39
C LEU A 94 -14.14 -5.36 1.02
N THR A 95 -15.17 -5.08 1.83
CA THR A 95 -16.55 -5.43 1.52
C THR A 95 -17.00 -4.74 0.23
N GLU A 96 -16.70 -3.45 0.05
CA GLU A 96 -17.02 -2.72 -1.19
C GLU A 96 -16.34 -3.32 -2.42
N ILE A 97 -15.07 -3.71 -2.31
CA ILE A 97 -14.33 -4.43 -3.37
C ILE A 97 -15.02 -5.75 -3.69
N LEU A 98 -15.35 -6.55 -2.68
CA LEU A 98 -15.95 -7.87 -2.87
C LEU A 98 -17.34 -7.77 -3.51
N SER A 99 -18.17 -6.82 -3.06
CA SER A 99 -19.47 -6.56 -3.68
C SER A 99 -19.33 -6.16 -5.15
N PHE A 100 -18.40 -5.25 -5.46
CA PHE A 100 -18.12 -4.86 -6.84
C PHE A 100 -17.68 -6.04 -7.72
N LEU A 101 -16.82 -6.92 -7.21
CA LEU A 101 -16.36 -8.10 -7.93
C LEU A 101 -17.47 -9.13 -8.15
N GLN A 102 -18.43 -9.24 -7.22
CA GLN A 102 -19.61 -10.09 -7.39
C GLN A 102 -20.49 -9.59 -8.54
N ASP A 103 -20.69 -8.28 -8.64
CA ASP A 103 -21.50 -7.66 -9.71
C ASP A 103 -20.76 -7.63 -11.06
N HIS A 104 -19.43 -7.74 -11.05
CA HIS A 104 -18.58 -7.71 -12.24
C HIS A 104 -17.58 -8.88 -12.29
N PRO A 105 -18.02 -10.08 -12.70
CA PRO A 105 -17.19 -11.30 -12.66
C PRO A 105 -15.92 -11.28 -13.52
N LYS A 106 -15.80 -10.33 -14.46
CA LYS A 106 -14.62 -10.13 -15.31
C LYS A 106 -13.62 -9.13 -14.72
N ALA A 107 -14.01 -8.38 -13.69
CA ALA A 107 -13.13 -7.47 -13.00
C ALA A 107 -12.18 -8.25 -12.10
N GLU A 108 -10.93 -7.78 -12.01
CA GLU A 108 -9.91 -8.38 -11.17
C GLU A 108 -9.09 -7.28 -10.49
N VAL A 109 -8.60 -7.56 -9.28
CA VAL A 109 -7.65 -6.69 -8.56
C VAL A 109 -6.70 -7.52 -7.72
N GLN A 110 -5.47 -7.06 -7.60
CA GLN A 110 -4.48 -7.65 -6.69
C GLN A 110 -4.36 -6.80 -5.44
N LEU A 111 -4.54 -7.42 -4.27
CA LEU A 111 -4.20 -6.81 -2.99
C LEU A 111 -2.74 -7.16 -2.65
N VAL A 112 -1.87 -6.15 -2.64
CA VAL A 112 -0.44 -6.34 -2.37
C VAL A 112 -0.10 -5.82 -0.98
N PRO A 113 0.15 -6.68 0.02
CA PRO A 113 0.57 -6.23 1.34
C PRO A 113 1.95 -5.61 1.27
N VAL A 114 2.13 -4.45 1.92
CA VAL A 114 3.40 -3.72 1.97
C VAL A 114 3.71 -3.32 3.40
N SER A 115 4.90 -3.68 3.86
CA SER A 115 5.46 -3.21 5.12
C SER A 115 6.58 -2.21 4.84
N VAL A 116 6.51 -1.04 5.49
CA VAL A 116 7.55 -0.02 5.42
C VAL A 116 8.17 0.12 6.80
N PHE A 117 9.47 -0.16 6.89
CA PHE A 117 10.23 -0.04 8.13
C PHE A 117 11.12 1.21 8.05
N LEU A 118 11.02 2.09 9.06
CA LEU A 118 11.80 3.33 9.15
C LEU A 118 12.76 3.20 10.34
N GLY A 119 14.05 3.44 10.13
CA GLY A 119 15.06 3.46 11.20
C GLY A 119 15.42 2.10 11.82
N MET A 120 14.69 1.04 11.51
CA MET A 120 15.04 -0.32 11.91
C MET A 120 15.78 -1.01 10.76
N ALA A 121 17.06 -1.32 10.94
CA ALA A 121 17.62 -2.46 10.24
C ALA A 121 16.81 -3.68 10.72
N PRO A 122 16.18 -4.47 9.84
CA PRO A 122 15.61 -5.74 10.25
C PRO A 122 16.78 -6.65 10.61
N ASN A 123 17.21 -6.59 11.87
CA ASN A 123 18.12 -7.61 12.37
C ASN A 123 17.36 -8.92 12.31
N LYS A 124 17.92 -9.86 11.54
CA LYS A 124 17.61 -11.27 11.61
C LYS A 124 17.61 -11.67 13.10
N ASN A 125 16.54 -12.34 13.53
CA ASN A 125 16.33 -12.97 14.84
C ASN A 125 15.53 -12.12 15.85
N SER A 126 14.19 -12.12 15.71
CA SER A 126 13.23 -12.70 16.68
C SER A 126 11.80 -12.46 16.23
#